data_AF-A0A9P3N7N4-F1
#
_entry.id   AF-A0A9P3N7N4-F1
#
_cell.length_a   1.000
_cell.length_b   1.000
_cell.length_c   1.000
_cell.angle_alpha   90.00
_cell.angle_beta   90.00
_cell.angle_gamma   90.00
#
_symmetry.space_group_name_H-M   'P 1'
#
loop_
_entity.id
_entity.type
_entity.pdbx_description
1 polymer ?
#
loop_
_entity_poly.entity_id
_entity_poly.type
_entity_poly.pdbx_seq_one_letter_code
_entity_poly.pdbx_strand_id
1 'polypeptide(L)'
;MGLHRVLALLAIALLLQCCAATEYTHKYTVGDPVRLWVNKVGPYNNPQETYNYYELPFCKPQASKRAEHKWGGLGEVLQGNELIDSQMEFKFRMDMPKRTICSDTLKEDTAKKFKYAIENHYWYELFMDDLPIWGFVGESVPPATEKADGASTAEEQIFIYTHKSFDINYNGDQIIQVNLTSESPRPVTPGTNVEFTYSVKWEQTDIAFRKRFDRYLDYNFFEHQIHWFSIFNSFMMVIFLTGLVSMILMRTLRNDYAKYAREEDDLETLERDVSEESGWKLVHGDVFRPPRNLVLLSALVGTGAQLALLVLFVIVIAIVACCTWDGAPSPPPSLSATRSRRLWADTSAAASTRGMQASTG
;
A
#
# COMPACT_ATOMS: atom_id res chain seq x y z
N MET A 1 -27.46 -30.19 35.26
CA MET A 1 -27.16 -30.64 33.87
C MET A 1 -27.30 -29.56 32.78
N GLY A 2 -27.61 -28.28 33.09
CA GLY A 2 -27.90 -27.26 32.07
C GLY A 2 -26.70 -26.43 31.60
N LEU A 3 -25.79 -26.03 32.50
CA LEU A 3 -24.80 -25.00 32.18
C LEU A 3 -23.70 -25.46 31.21
N HIS A 4 -23.15 -26.66 31.40
CA HIS A 4 -22.13 -27.22 30.50
C HIS A 4 -22.65 -27.51 29.09
N ARG A 5 -23.92 -27.91 28.95
CA ARG A 5 -24.53 -28.13 27.63
C ARG A 5 -24.81 -26.81 26.91
N VAL A 6 -25.23 -25.77 27.65
CA VAL A 6 -25.42 -24.42 27.11
C VAL A 6 -24.09 -23.79 26.71
N LEU A 7 -23.04 -23.93 27.53
CA LEU A 7 -21.67 -23.49 27.19
C LEU A 7 -21.10 -24.23 25.99
N ALA A 8 -21.34 -25.54 25.87
CA ALA A 8 -20.90 -26.31 24.71
C ALA A 8 -21.64 -25.89 23.44
N LEU A 9 -22.96 -25.64 23.52
CA LEU A 9 -23.74 -25.15 22.38
C LEU A 9 -23.35 -23.72 21.97
N LEU A 10 -23.05 -22.83 22.93
CA LEU A 10 -22.52 -21.49 22.68
C LEU A 10 -21.12 -21.55 22.05
N ALA A 11 -20.23 -22.43 22.52
CA ALA A 11 -18.91 -22.61 21.95
C ALA A 11 -18.97 -23.18 20.52
N ILE A 12 -19.89 -24.13 20.27
CA ILE A 12 -20.13 -24.67 18.93
C ILE A 12 -20.73 -23.60 18.00
N ALA A 13 -21.66 -22.76 18.49
CA ALA A 13 -22.21 -21.64 17.73
C ALA A 13 -21.15 -20.57 17.41
N LEU A 14 -20.26 -20.24 18.37
CA LEU A 14 -19.13 -19.34 18.15
C LEU A 14 -18.13 -19.91 17.13
N LEU A 15 -17.85 -21.22 17.19
CA LEU A 15 -16.98 -21.90 16.25
C LEU A 15 -17.59 -21.98 14.84
N LEU A 16 -18.91 -22.13 14.72
CA LEU A 16 -19.63 -22.10 13.44
C LEU A 16 -19.67 -20.70 12.82
N GLN A 17 -19.64 -19.62 13.62
CA GLN A 17 -19.52 -18.25 13.13
C GLN A 17 -18.13 -17.91 12.57
N CYS A 18 -17.10 -18.69 12.88
CA CYS A 18 -15.75 -18.52 12.28
C CYS A 18 -15.61 -19.13 10.87
N CYS A 19 -16.64 -19.78 10.33
CA CYS A 19 -16.60 -20.41 9.00
C CYS A 19 -17.46 -19.71 7.95
N ALA A 20 -17.92 -18.47 8.21
CA ALA A 20 -18.42 -17.65 7.12
C ALA A 20 -17.21 -17.15 6.31
N ALA A 21 -17.14 -17.51 5.03
CA ALA A 21 -16.25 -16.87 4.08
C ALA A 21 -16.65 -15.39 4.00
N THR A 22 -15.75 -14.49 4.40
CA THR A 22 -16.02 -13.05 4.43
C THR A 22 -14.88 -12.31 3.76
N GLU A 23 -15.19 -11.13 3.20
CA GLU A 23 -14.24 -10.18 2.62
C GLU A 23 -13.05 -9.90 3.56
N TYR A 24 -13.29 -9.85 4.89
CA TYR A 24 -12.25 -9.69 5.92
C TYR A 24 -11.23 -10.82 6.01
N THR A 25 -11.57 -12.01 5.51
CA THR A 25 -10.69 -13.20 5.54
C THR A 25 -9.99 -13.43 4.21
N HIS A 26 -10.35 -12.67 3.16
CA HIS A 26 -9.84 -12.82 1.79
C HIS A 26 -9.90 -14.26 1.27
N LYS A 27 -10.94 -15.00 1.69
CA LYS A 27 -11.18 -16.39 1.32
C LYS A 27 -12.60 -16.55 0.83
N TYR A 28 -12.73 -17.17 -0.33
CA TYR A 28 -13.96 -17.30 -1.08
C TYR A 28 -14.17 -18.74 -1.53
N THR A 29 -15.42 -19.19 -1.44
CA THR A 29 -15.87 -20.43 -2.07
C THR A 29 -16.48 -20.13 -3.43
N VAL A 30 -16.52 -21.14 -4.31
CA VAL A 30 -17.00 -20.96 -5.69
C VAL A 30 -18.46 -20.51 -5.67
N GLY A 31 -18.74 -19.39 -6.33
CA GLY A 31 -20.08 -18.78 -6.38
C GLY A 31 -20.38 -17.78 -5.27
N ASP A 32 -19.47 -17.57 -4.32
CA ASP A 32 -19.65 -16.56 -3.28
C ASP A 32 -19.73 -15.15 -3.87
N PRO A 33 -20.56 -14.26 -3.31
CA PRO A 33 -20.68 -12.90 -3.77
C PRO A 33 -19.41 -12.12 -3.45
N VAL A 34 -18.82 -11.49 -4.46
CA VAL A 34 -17.69 -10.57 -4.33
C VAL A 34 -18.22 -9.14 -4.51
N ARG A 35 -17.86 -8.25 -3.59
CA ARG A 35 -18.30 -6.86 -3.62
C ARG A 35 -17.27 -5.99 -4.34
N LEU A 36 -17.77 -5.05 -5.14
CA LEU A 36 -16.96 -4.03 -5.79
C LEU A 36 -17.38 -2.68 -5.21
N TRP A 37 -16.43 -1.99 -4.61
CA TRP A 37 -16.61 -0.69 -4.00
C TRP A 37 -16.15 0.41 -4.95
N VAL A 38 -16.97 1.43 -5.15
CA VAL A 38 -16.55 2.66 -5.83
C VAL A 38 -16.00 3.63 -4.79
N ASN A 39 -14.91 4.34 -5.11
CA ASN A 39 -14.33 5.32 -4.20
C ASN A 39 -14.45 6.74 -4.79
N LYS A 40 -13.49 7.12 -5.63
CA LYS A 40 -13.32 8.50 -6.09
C LYS A 40 -13.01 8.62 -7.56
N VAL A 41 -13.19 9.82 -8.08
CA VAL A 41 -12.82 10.27 -9.43
C VAL A 41 -11.97 11.54 -9.32
N GLY A 42 -11.07 11.76 -10.28
CA GLY A 42 -10.28 13.00 -10.32
C GLY A 42 -9.46 13.15 -11.59
N PRO A 43 -8.96 14.35 -11.89
CA PRO A 43 -8.06 14.59 -13.02
C PRO A 43 -6.71 13.89 -12.81
N TYR A 44 -6.18 13.26 -13.85
CA TYR A 44 -4.87 12.61 -13.79
C TYR A 44 -3.72 13.60 -13.53
N ASN A 45 -3.84 14.81 -14.07
CA ASN A 45 -2.81 15.85 -13.95
C ASN A 45 -2.76 16.53 -12.56
N ASN A 46 -3.79 16.36 -11.72
CA ASN A 46 -3.84 16.94 -10.39
C ASN A 46 -4.35 15.92 -9.34
N PRO A 47 -3.48 15.01 -8.85
CA PRO A 47 -3.87 13.93 -7.95
C PRO A 47 -4.42 14.37 -6.58
N GLN A 48 -4.24 15.65 -6.19
CA GLN A 48 -4.77 16.19 -4.93
C GLN A 48 -6.27 16.51 -5.02
N GLU A 49 -6.79 16.68 -6.23
CA GLU A 49 -8.20 16.96 -6.49
C GLU A 49 -8.95 15.65 -6.69
N THR A 50 -9.80 15.30 -5.73
CA THR A 50 -10.62 14.08 -5.81
C THR A 50 -12.05 14.36 -5.39
N TYR A 51 -12.98 13.72 -6.08
CA TYR A 51 -14.42 13.81 -5.89
C TYR A 51 -15.02 12.43 -5.73
N ASN A 52 -16.22 12.33 -5.17
CA ASN A 52 -16.94 11.06 -5.09
C ASN A 52 -17.25 10.50 -6.48
N TYR A 53 -17.19 9.17 -6.63
CA TYR A 53 -17.43 8.49 -7.91
C TYR A 53 -18.73 8.92 -8.62
N TYR A 54 -19.80 9.12 -7.86
CA TYR A 54 -21.13 9.51 -8.35
C TYR A 54 -21.33 11.02 -8.58
N GLU A 55 -20.26 11.83 -8.46
CA GLU A 55 -20.26 13.23 -8.90
C GLU A 55 -20.35 13.32 -10.43
N LEU A 56 -19.71 12.35 -11.10
CA LEU A 56 -19.93 12.08 -12.51
C LEU A 56 -21.27 11.36 -12.71
N PRO A 57 -21.98 11.62 -13.82
CA PRO A 57 -23.31 11.06 -14.07
C PRO A 57 -23.25 9.60 -14.54
N PHE A 58 -22.54 8.76 -13.79
CA PHE A 58 -22.59 7.30 -13.91
C PHE A 58 -23.88 6.73 -13.31
N CYS A 59 -24.14 5.46 -13.58
CA CYS A 59 -25.26 4.71 -13.02
C CYS A 59 -25.25 4.75 -11.49
N LYS A 60 -26.19 5.48 -10.88
CA LYS A 60 -26.35 5.48 -9.43
C LYS A 60 -27.03 4.19 -8.96
N PRO A 61 -26.70 3.70 -7.75
CA PRO A 61 -27.38 2.57 -7.14
C PRO A 61 -28.90 2.81 -7.09
N GLN A 62 -29.70 1.75 -7.25
CA GLN A 62 -31.16 1.89 -7.25
C GLN A 62 -31.65 2.43 -5.90
N ALA A 63 -32.52 3.45 -5.93
CA ALA A 63 -33.05 4.09 -4.72
C ALA A 63 -33.79 3.14 -3.76
N SER A 64 -34.22 1.97 -4.25
CA SER A 64 -34.88 0.92 -3.45
C SER A 64 -33.94 0.18 -2.50
N LYS A 65 -32.63 0.17 -2.78
CA LYS A 65 -31.59 -0.41 -1.92
C LYS A 65 -30.70 0.73 -1.43
N ARG A 66 -30.72 1.01 -0.13
CA ARG A 66 -29.80 1.98 0.49
C ARG A 66 -28.38 1.59 0.11
N ALA A 67 -27.62 2.53 -0.46
CA ALA A 67 -26.22 2.30 -0.79
C ALA A 67 -25.48 1.91 0.50
N GLU A 68 -24.84 0.74 0.49
CA GLU A 68 -24.02 0.31 1.62
C GLU A 68 -22.69 1.07 1.54
N HIS A 69 -22.29 1.68 2.66
CA HIS A 69 -21.02 2.39 2.77
C HIS A 69 -20.07 1.54 3.62
N LYS A 70 -18.84 1.36 3.13
CA LYS A 70 -17.73 0.78 3.89
C LYS A 70 -16.84 1.93 4.36
N TRP A 71 -16.77 2.13 5.67
CA TRP A 71 -15.86 3.10 6.28
C TRP A 71 -14.65 2.34 6.80
N GLY A 72 -13.46 2.76 6.37
CA GLY A 72 -12.22 2.23 6.92
C GLY A 72 -11.84 2.85 8.25
N GLY A 73 -10.56 2.77 8.60
CA GLY A 73 -10.00 3.41 9.79
C GLY A 73 -10.04 4.94 9.72
N LEU A 74 -9.73 5.61 10.84
CA LEU A 74 -9.72 7.08 10.93
C LEU A 74 -8.88 7.75 9.84
N GLY A 75 -7.75 7.14 9.45
CA GLY A 75 -6.89 7.66 8.38
C GLY A 75 -7.58 7.69 7.01
N GLU A 76 -8.35 6.67 6.66
CA GLU A 76 -9.08 6.61 5.38
C GLU A 76 -10.20 7.64 5.33
N VAL A 77 -10.89 7.85 6.45
CA VAL A 77 -11.94 8.87 6.56
C VAL A 77 -11.35 10.27 6.44
N LEU A 78 -10.19 10.54 7.08
CA LEU A 78 -9.50 11.83 6.96
C LEU A 78 -8.93 12.08 5.56
N GLN A 79 -8.60 11.02 4.83
CA GLN A 79 -8.21 11.10 3.42
C GLN A 79 -9.41 11.36 2.49
N GLY A 80 -10.64 11.27 3.00
CA GLY A 80 -11.86 11.47 2.24
C GLY A 80 -12.29 10.25 1.43
N ASN A 81 -11.83 9.05 1.78
CA ASN A 81 -12.30 7.83 1.11
C ASN A 81 -13.72 7.50 1.59
N GLU A 82 -14.63 7.33 0.64
CA GLU A 82 -16.01 6.90 0.86
C GLU A 82 -16.29 5.72 -0.07
N LEU A 83 -16.13 4.50 0.46
CA LEU A 83 -16.36 3.28 -0.32
C LEU A 83 -17.86 3.00 -0.37
N ILE A 84 -18.44 3.09 -1.57
CA ILE A 84 -19.86 2.86 -1.81
C ILE A 84 -20.03 1.59 -2.65
N ASP A 85 -20.98 0.73 -2.29
CA ASP A 85 -21.25 -0.48 -3.07
C ASP A 85 -21.75 -0.13 -4.49
N SER A 86 -21.06 -0.65 -5.50
CA SER A 86 -21.43 -0.50 -6.92
C SER A 86 -22.73 -1.21 -7.30
N GLN A 87 -23.23 -2.14 -6.47
CA GLN A 87 -24.38 -3.02 -6.74
C GLN A 87 -24.20 -3.95 -7.96
N MET A 88 -22.98 -4.06 -8.47
CA MET A 88 -22.63 -5.02 -9.52
C MET A 88 -22.42 -6.39 -8.87
N GLU A 89 -23.10 -7.41 -9.39
CA GLU A 89 -23.03 -8.75 -8.81
C GLU A 89 -21.81 -9.49 -9.35
N PHE A 90 -20.79 -9.69 -8.52
CA PHE A 90 -19.67 -10.58 -8.83
C PHE A 90 -19.83 -11.90 -8.09
N LYS A 91 -19.48 -13.01 -8.75
CA LYS A 91 -19.46 -14.35 -8.15
C LYS A 91 -18.09 -14.98 -8.33
N PHE A 92 -17.50 -15.44 -7.24
CA PHE A 92 -16.15 -15.98 -7.24
C PHE A 92 -16.01 -17.18 -8.17
N ARG A 93 -15.02 -17.14 -9.09
CA ARG A 93 -14.75 -18.14 -10.13
C ARG A 93 -15.93 -18.46 -11.06
N MET A 94 -16.86 -17.52 -11.23
CA MET A 94 -17.94 -17.64 -12.20
C MET A 94 -17.82 -16.52 -13.21
N ASP A 95 -17.47 -16.89 -14.44
CA ASP A 95 -17.46 -15.96 -15.56
C ASP A 95 -18.87 -15.43 -15.79
N MET A 96 -18.95 -14.13 -16.04
CA MET A 96 -20.21 -13.48 -16.36
C MET A 96 -20.11 -12.83 -17.73
N PRO A 97 -21.03 -13.19 -18.65
CA PRO A 97 -21.10 -12.52 -19.93
C PRO A 97 -21.52 -11.06 -19.71
N LYS A 98 -21.46 -10.28 -20.79
CA LYS A 98 -21.85 -8.88 -20.79
C LYS A 98 -23.22 -8.67 -20.15
N ARG A 99 -23.25 -7.93 -19.04
CA ARG A 99 -24.45 -7.53 -18.28
C ARG A 99 -24.61 -6.02 -18.29
N THR A 100 -25.85 -5.57 -18.32
CA THR A 100 -26.19 -4.14 -18.26
C THR A 100 -26.23 -3.66 -16.81
N ILE A 101 -25.54 -2.55 -16.55
CA ILE A 101 -25.59 -1.83 -15.28
C ILE A 101 -26.79 -0.89 -15.31
N CYS A 102 -26.83 0.00 -16.29
CA CYS A 102 -27.97 0.87 -16.57
C CYS A 102 -27.94 1.37 -18.02
N SER A 103 -29.09 1.84 -18.51
CA SER A 103 -29.22 2.61 -19.74
C SER A 103 -29.76 3.98 -19.36
N ASP A 104 -29.06 5.03 -19.80
CA ASP A 104 -29.48 6.41 -19.57
C ASP A 104 -29.28 7.25 -20.83
N THR A 105 -30.07 8.32 -20.97
CA THR A 105 -29.98 9.24 -22.09
C THR A 105 -29.14 10.43 -21.70
N LEU A 106 -28.07 10.71 -22.45
CA LEU A 106 -27.19 11.83 -22.19
C LEU A 106 -27.94 13.16 -22.40
N LYS A 107 -28.32 13.81 -21.30
CA LYS A 107 -28.81 15.19 -21.31
C LYS A 107 -27.65 16.15 -21.58
N GLU A 108 -27.97 17.38 -21.95
CA GLU A 108 -26.96 18.39 -22.26
C GLU A 108 -26.02 18.64 -21.06
N ASP A 109 -26.55 18.72 -19.84
CA ASP A 109 -25.76 18.93 -18.63
C ASP A 109 -24.86 17.73 -18.31
N THR A 110 -25.36 16.50 -18.48
CA THR A 110 -24.57 15.28 -18.23
C THR A 110 -23.48 15.08 -19.29
N ALA A 111 -23.79 15.41 -20.55
CA ALA A 111 -22.82 15.39 -21.63
C ALA A 111 -21.70 16.41 -21.39
N LYS A 112 -22.03 17.63 -20.94
CA LYS A 112 -21.03 18.65 -20.55
C LYS A 112 -20.10 18.16 -19.44
N LYS A 113 -20.65 17.52 -18.39
CA LYS A 113 -19.83 16.93 -17.31
C LYS A 113 -18.88 15.85 -17.81
N PHE A 114 -19.35 14.92 -18.64
CA PHE A 114 -18.48 13.90 -19.21
C PHE A 114 -17.43 14.51 -20.15
N LYS A 115 -17.81 15.49 -20.97
CA LYS A 115 -16.88 16.19 -21.87
C LYS A 115 -15.74 16.83 -21.08
N TYR A 116 -16.08 17.60 -20.04
CA TYR A 116 -15.11 18.22 -19.14
C TYR A 116 -14.20 17.19 -18.47
N ALA A 117 -14.76 16.08 -17.98
CA ALA A 117 -13.98 15.03 -17.34
C ALA A 117 -12.99 14.35 -18.30
N ILE A 118 -13.41 14.11 -19.55
CA ILE A 118 -12.55 13.44 -20.55
C ILE A 118 -11.45 14.39 -21.04
N GLU A 119 -11.76 15.67 -21.28
CA GLU A 119 -10.77 16.70 -21.64
C GLU A 119 -9.66 16.82 -20.56
N ASN A 120 -10.04 16.70 -19.28
CA ASN A 120 -9.11 16.75 -18.15
C ASN A 120 -8.55 15.37 -17.74
N HIS A 121 -8.71 14.34 -18.59
CA HIS A 121 -8.18 13.00 -18.38
C HIS A 121 -8.57 12.41 -17.00
N TYR A 122 -9.86 12.46 -16.68
CA TYR A 122 -10.35 11.93 -15.41
C TYR A 122 -10.19 10.41 -15.34
N TRP A 123 -9.69 9.96 -14.18
CA TRP A 123 -9.65 8.56 -13.78
C TRP A 123 -10.64 8.33 -12.65
N TYR A 124 -11.00 7.07 -12.44
CA TYR A 124 -11.80 6.63 -11.32
C TYR A 124 -11.15 5.44 -10.61
N GLU A 125 -11.42 5.34 -9.32
CA GLU A 125 -10.89 4.31 -8.43
C GLU A 125 -12.00 3.39 -7.94
N LEU A 126 -11.74 2.08 -8.03
CA LEU A 126 -12.58 1.03 -7.49
C LEU A 126 -11.75 0.12 -6.58
N PHE A 127 -12.40 -0.56 -5.65
CA PHE A 127 -11.78 -1.54 -4.78
C PHE A 127 -12.52 -2.87 -4.83
N MET A 128 -11.77 -3.97 -4.97
CA MET A 128 -12.28 -5.33 -4.86
C MET A 128 -11.33 -6.13 -3.99
N ASP A 129 -11.82 -6.73 -2.89
CA ASP A 129 -10.97 -7.47 -1.94
C ASP A 129 -9.74 -6.68 -1.43
N ASP A 130 -9.95 -5.38 -1.21
CA ASP A 130 -8.94 -4.38 -0.85
C ASP A 130 -7.84 -4.13 -1.91
N LEU A 131 -8.00 -4.66 -3.13
CA LEU A 131 -7.14 -4.36 -4.27
C LEU A 131 -7.67 -3.13 -5.02
N PRO A 132 -6.86 -2.06 -5.19
CA PRO A 132 -7.27 -0.89 -5.94
C PRO A 132 -7.23 -1.17 -7.44
N ILE A 133 -8.19 -0.58 -8.14
CA ILE A 133 -8.39 -0.72 -9.59
C ILE A 133 -8.64 0.67 -10.13
N TRP A 134 -7.93 1.03 -11.19
CA TRP A 134 -8.07 2.33 -11.85
C TRP A 134 -8.57 2.18 -13.28
N GLY A 135 -9.39 3.13 -13.72
CA GLY A 135 -9.84 3.20 -15.10
C GLY A 135 -10.08 4.63 -15.53
N PHE A 136 -9.94 4.90 -16.83
CA PHE A 136 -10.27 6.21 -17.41
C PHE A 136 -11.75 6.28 -17.78
N VAL A 137 -12.32 7.48 -17.66
CA VAL A 137 -13.71 7.76 -18.03
C VAL A 137 -13.91 7.64 -19.55
N GLY A 138 -12.93 8.10 -20.32
CA GLY A 138 -12.98 8.15 -21.77
C GLY A 138 -11.66 8.62 -22.36
N GLU A 139 -11.65 8.84 -23.67
CA GLU A 139 -10.52 9.35 -24.41
C GLU A 139 -10.98 10.47 -25.36
N SER A 140 -10.14 11.49 -25.53
CA SER A 140 -10.29 12.44 -26.62
C SER A 140 -9.36 12.03 -27.76
N VAL A 141 -9.93 11.86 -28.95
CA VAL A 141 -9.15 11.53 -30.13
C VAL A 141 -8.94 12.84 -30.89
N PRO A 142 -7.68 13.30 -31.02
CA PRO A 142 -7.41 14.48 -31.83
C PRO A 142 -7.86 14.19 -33.27
N PRO A 143 -8.37 15.21 -33.99
CA PRO A 143 -8.78 15.02 -35.37
C PRO A 143 -7.60 14.45 -36.16
N ALA A 144 -7.85 13.36 -36.89
CA ALA A 144 -6.86 12.79 -37.78
C ALA A 144 -6.33 13.91 -38.68
N THR A 145 -5.05 14.21 -38.61
CA THR A 145 -4.38 15.13 -39.54
C THR A 145 -4.41 14.49 -40.93
N GLU A 146 -5.50 14.67 -41.66
CA GLU A 146 -5.56 14.32 -43.07
C GLU A 146 -5.34 15.59 -43.91
N LYS A 147 -4.12 15.64 -44.45
CA LYS A 147 -3.68 16.15 -45.76
C LYS A 147 -4.16 17.51 -46.27
N ALA A 148 -3.20 18.15 -46.95
CA ALA A 148 -3.34 19.35 -47.74
C ALA A 148 -4.48 19.21 -48.76
N ASP A 149 -5.64 19.73 -48.43
CA ASP A 149 -6.49 20.55 -49.30
C ASP A 149 -7.54 21.21 -48.40
N GLY A 150 -7.43 22.53 -48.27
CA GLY A 150 -8.08 23.30 -47.22
C GLY A 150 -9.60 23.25 -47.28
N ALA A 151 -10.20 22.48 -46.36
CA ALA A 151 -11.43 22.79 -45.63
C ALA A 151 -11.86 21.57 -44.80
N SER A 152 -11.41 21.46 -43.55
CA SER A 152 -12.08 20.64 -42.54
C SER A 152 -11.93 21.26 -41.15
N THR A 153 -13.04 21.78 -40.62
CA THR A 153 -13.22 22.07 -39.19
C THR A 153 -13.43 20.72 -38.49
N ALA A 154 -12.39 19.90 -38.40
CA ALA A 154 -12.48 18.62 -37.71
C ALA A 154 -12.41 18.88 -36.20
N GLU A 155 -13.58 18.92 -35.55
CA GLU A 155 -13.68 19.06 -34.10
C GLU A 155 -13.11 17.81 -33.40
N GLU A 156 -12.45 18.02 -32.26
CA GLU A 156 -11.97 16.95 -31.38
C GLU A 156 -13.14 16.06 -30.97
N GLN A 157 -13.05 14.76 -31.30
CA GLN A 157 -14.10 13.80 -30.97
C GLN A 157 -13.81 13.18 -29.60
N ILE A 158 -14.76 13.36 -28.70
CA ILE A 158 -14.66 12.89 -27.32
C ILE A 158 -15.51 11.65 -27.15
N PHE A 159 -14.88 10.58 -26.69
CA PHE A 159 -15.49 9.27 -26.50
C PHE A 159 -15.52 8.88 -25.03
N ILE A 160 -16.66 8.39 -24.56
CA ILE A 160 -16.82 7.78 -23.24
C ILE A 160 -16.75 6.25 -23.36
N TYR A 161 -16.10 5.60 -22.40
CA TYR A 161 -16.10 4.14 -22.33
C TYR A 161 -17.36 3.62 -21.65
N THR A 162 -18.06 2.72 -22.34
CA THR A 162 -19.38 2.22 -21.91
C THR A 162 -19.34 0.79 -21.39
N HIS A 163 -18.30 0.03 -21.74
CA HIS A 163 -18.11 -1.34 -21.30
C HIS A 163 -16.91 -1.46 -20.35
N LYS A 164 -17.10 -2.15 -19.21
CA LYS A 164 -16.04 -2.48 -18.25
C LYS A 164 -15.78 -3.99 -18.27
N SER A 165 -14.63 -4.41 -18.78
CA SER A 165 -14.19 -5.82 -18.74
C SER A 165 -13.31 -6.02 -17.52
N PHE A 166 -13.73 -6.87 -16.60
CA PHE A 166 -12.95 -7.26 -15.42
C PHE A 166 -12.30 -8.61 -15.65
N ASP A 167 -10.97 -8.64 -15.64
CA ASP A 167 -10.18 -9.87 -15.67
C ASP A 167 -9.61 -10.10 -14.27
N ILE A 168 -10.17 -11.09 -13.57
CA ILE A 168 -9.86 -11.37 -12.16
C ILE A 168 -9.02 -12.63 -12.06
N ASN A 169 -7.82 -12.47 -11.52
CA ASN A 169 -6.86 -13.51 -11.30
C ASN A 169 -6.98 -14.07 -9.87
N TYR A 170 -7.09 -15.39 -9.75
CA TYR A 170 -7.25 -16.06 -8.45
C TYR A 170 -6.23 -17.18 -8.26
N ASN A 171 -5.89 -17.46 -7.00
CA ASN A 171 -5.08 -18.61 -6.62
C ASN A 171 -5.74 -19.29 -5.41
N GLY A 172 -6.19 -20.54 -5.58
CA GLY A 172 -6.98 -21.20 -4.55
C GLY A 172 -8.24 -20.40 -4.21
N ASP A 173 -8.57 -20.30 -2.94
CA ASP A 173 -9.73 -19.58 -2.42
C ASP A 173 -9.55 -18.05 -2.38
N GLN A 174 -8.49 -17.48 -2.97
CA GLN A 174 -8.15 -16.07 -2.79
C GLN A 174 -8.05 -15.30 -4.11
N ILE A 175 -8.45 -14.03 -4.07
CA ILE A 175 -8.28 -13.09 -5.18
C ILE A 175 -6.87 -12.49 -5.10
N ILE A 176 -6.17 -12.51 -6.23
CA ILE A 176 -4.77 -12.10 -6.32
C ILE A 176 -4.62 -10.80 -7.09
N GLN A 177 -5.28 -10.67 -8.23
CA GLN A 177 -5.17 -9.49 -9.07
C GLN A 177 -6.50 -9.21 -9.76
N VAL A 178 -6.80 -7.93 -9.95
CA VAL A 178 -7.96 -7.49 -10.70
C VAL A 178 -7.49 -6.49 -11.73
N ASN A 179 -7.71 -6.80 -13.00
CA ASN A 179 -7.47 -5.88 -14.10
C ASN A 179 -8.82 -5.38 -14.63
N LEU A 180 -8.86 -4.10 -15.00
CA LEU A 180 -10.01 -3.46 -15.59
C LEU A 180 -9.63 -2.90 -16.95
N THR A 181 -10.34 -3.34 -17.98
CA THR A 181 -10.23 -2.81 -19.33
C THR A 181 -11.49 -2.03 -19.65
N SER A 182 -11.35 -0.75 -19.96
CA SER A 182 -12.44 0.10 -20.45
C SER A 182 -12.56 -0.08 -21.97
N GLU A 183 -13.73 -0.49 -22.45
CA GLU A 183 -13.98 -0.79 -23.86
C GLU A 183 -15.25 -0.09 -24.38
N SER A 184 -15.53 -0.27 -25.68
CA SER A 184 -16.71 0.27 -26.38
C SER A 184 -16.82 1.80 -26.27
N PRO A 185 -15.87 2.56 -26.87
CA PRO A 185 -15.93 4.01 -26.92
C PRO A 185 -17.20 4.45 -27.66
N ARG A 186 -17.95 5.39 -27.07
CA ARG A 186 -19.15 6.00 -27.66
C ARG A 186 -18.99 7.52 -27.66
N PRO A 187 -19.37 8.23 -28.73
CA PRO A 187 -19.24 9.68 -28.76
C PRO A 187 -20.17 10.33 -27.74
N VAL A 188 -19.70 11.37 -27.05
CA VAL A 188 -20.48 12.10 -26.04
C VAL A 188 -21.33 13.17 -26.73
N THR A 189 -22.48 12.77 -27.28
CA THR A 189 -23.43 13.71 -27.92
C THR A 189 -24.73 13.83 -27.12
N PRO A 190 -25.25 15.05 -26.89
CA PRO A 190 -26.54 15.23 -26.24
C PRO A 190 -27.66 14.51 -26.98
N GLY A 191 -28.53 13.80 -26.25
CA GLY A 191 -29.66 13.05 -26.78
C GLY A 191 -29.37 11.60 -27.17
N THR A 192 -28.11 11.14 -27.11
CA THR A 192 -27.81 9.71 -27.33
C THR A 192 -28.12 8.87 -26.09
N ASN A 193 -28.72 7.71 -26.31
CA ASN A 193 -28.90 6.69 -25.29
C ASN A 193 -27.59 5.90 -25.16
N VAL A 194 -27.05 5.86 -23.95
CA VAL A 194 -25.82 5.14 -23.62
C VAL A 194 -26.15 4.03 -22.62
N GLU A 195 -25.74 2.81 -22.98
CA GLU A 195 -25.89 1.63 -22.14
C GLU A 195 -24.55 1.28 -21.49
N PHE A 196 -24.47 1.41 -20.18
CA PHE A 196 -23.30 1.00 -19.41
C PHE A 196 -23.38 -0.47 -19.08
N THR A 197 -22.31 -1.20 -19.38
CA THR A 197 -22.27 -2.66 -19.27
C THR A 197 -20.96 -3.13 -18.64
N TYR A 198 -20.95 -4.33 -18.09
CA TYR A 198 -19.74 -4.97 -17.58
C TYR A 198 -19.68 -6.44 -17.94
N SER A 199 -18.48 -7.01 -17.97
CA SER A 199 -18.23 -8.44 -18.13
C SER A 199 -17.13 -8.86 -17.15
N VAL A 200 -17.11 -10.15 -16.81
CA VAL A 200 -16.17 -10.68 -15.82
C VAL A 200 -15.61 -12.00 -16.31
N LYS A 201 -14.29 -12.12 -16.28
CA LYS A 201 -13.55 -13.35 -16.57
C LYS A 201 -12.65 -13.71 -15.39
N TRP A 202 -12.61 -14.98 -15.04
CA TRP A 202 -11.77 -15.51 -13.98
C TRP A 202 -10.65 -16.37 -14.53
N GLU A 203 -9.42 -16.05 -14.16
CA GLU A 203 -8.23 -16.80 -14.58
C GLU A 203 -7.42 -17.26 -13.38
N GLN A 204 -6.96 -18.51 -13.41
CA GLN A 204 -6.13 -19.06 -12.34
C GLN A 204 -4.68 -18.57 -12.48
N THR A 205 -4.03 -18.25 -11.36
CA THR A 205 -2.60 -17.89 -11.32
C THR A 205 -1.85 -18.65 -10.23
N ASP A 206 -0.52 -18.72 -10.40
CA ASP A 206 0.39 -19.35 -9.44
C ASP A 206 1.01 -18.35 -8.44
N ILE A 207 0.59 -17.08 -8.49
CA ILE A 207 1.11 -16.02 -7.61
C ILE A 207 0.56 -16.24 -6.20
N ALA A 208 1.45 -16.28 -5.20
CA ALA A 208 1.05 -16.42 -3.80
C ALA A 208 0.36 -15.16 -3.28
N PHE A 209 -0.66 -15.32 -2.44
CA PHE A 209 -1.44 -14.22 -1.84
C PHE A 209 -0.59 -13.12 -1.20
N ARG A 210 0.52 -13.49 -0.54
CA ARG A 210 1.42 -12.51 0.10
C ARG A 210 2.06 -11.52 -0.89
N LYS A 211 2.25 -11.93 -2.15
CA LYS A 211 2.85 -11.13 -3.22
C LYS A 211 1.84 -10.38 -4.07
N ARG A 212 0.55 -10.41 -3.70
CA ARG A 212 -0.52 -9.79 -4.49
C ARG A 212 -0.37 -8.27 -4.63
N PHE A 213 0.27 -7.63 -3.63
CA PHE A 213 0.50 -6.19 -3.63
C PHE A 213 1.79 -5.75 -4.34
N ASP A 214 2.68 -6.68 -4.70
CA ASP A 214 3.98 -6.35 -5.31
C ASP A 214 3.80 -5.51 -6.60
N ARG A 215 2.73 -5.77 -7.37
CA ARG A 215 2.38 -4.99 -8.58
C ARG A 215 2.07 -3.52 -8.31
N TYR A 216 1.48 -3.21 -7.15
CA TYR A 216 1.11 -1.83 -6.78
C TYR A 216 2.25 -1.08 -6.09
N LEU A 217 3.22 -1.84 -5.55
CA LEU A 217 4.40 -1.32 -4.86
C LEU A 217 5.59 -1.13 -5.80
N ASP A 218 5.48 -1.47 -7.10
CA ASP A 218 6.61 -1.43 -8.03
C ASP A 218 7.14 0.01 -8.19
N TYR A 219 8.19 0.27 -7.42
CA TYR A 219 8.74 1.57 -7.06
C TYR A 219 9.75 2.10 -8.09
N ASN A 220 10.00 1.33 -9.15
CA ASN A 220 11.00 1.65 -10.18
C ASN A 220 10.79 3.02 -10.84
N PHE A 221 9.56 3.55 -10.81
CA PHE A 221 9.24 4.90 -11.32
C PHE A 221 9.58 6.04 -10.34
N PHE A 222 9.54 5.83 -9.02
CA PHE A 222 9.70 6.89 -8.00
C PHE A 222 11.09 6.91 -7.33
N GLU A 223 11.82 5.80 -7.28
CA GLU A 223 13.08 5.69 -6.52
C GLU A 223 14.26 6.44 -7.14
N HIS A 224 14.37 6.44 -8.48
CA HIS A 224 15.66 6.72 -9.12
C HIS A 224 16.09 8.18 -9.10
N GLN A 225 15.16 9.15 -9.04
CA GLN A 225 15.53 10.57 -9.17
C GLN A 225 15.57 11.33 -7.83
N ILE A 226 14.78 10.93 -6.84
CA ILE A 226 14.61 11.74 -5.61
C ILE A 226 15.65 11.40 -4.54
N HIS A 227 16.07 10.14 -4.41
CA HIS A 227 16.99 9.74 -3.33
C HIS A 227 18.42 10.28 -3.55
N TRP A 228 18.91 10.27 -4.78
CA TRP A 228 20.27 10.78 -5.09
C TRP A 228 20.39 12.29 -4.87
N PHE A 229 19.33 13.07 -5.12
CA PHE A 229 19.31 14.51 -4.87
C PHE A 229 19.43 14.85 -3.38
N SER A 230 18.75 14.10 -2.51
CA SER A 230 18.85 14.27 -1.05
C SER A 230 20.22 13.88 -0.49
N ILE A 231 20.80 12.78 -1.00
CA ILE A 231 22.18 12.38 -0.64
C ILE A 231 23.16 13.49 -1.02
N PHE A 232 23.09 14.00 -2.26
CA PHE A 232 24.00 15.05 -2.71
C PHE A 232 23.89 16.33 -1.87
N ASN A 233 22.67 16.76 -1.55
CA ASN A 233 22.43 17.93 -0.71
C ASN A 233 23.03 17.78 0.70
N SER A 234 22.88 16.61 1.32
CA SER A 234 23.49 16.34 2.63
C SER A 234 25.02 16.23 2.58
N PHE A 235 25.58 15.65 1.50
CA PHE A 235 27.02 15.47 1.33
C PHE A 235 27.77 16.79 1.13
N MET A 236 27.20 17.71 0.34
CA MET A 236 27.78 19.05 0.12
C MET A 236 27.88 19.85 1.43
N MET A 237 26.88 19.75 2.30
CA MET A 237 26.91 20.41 3.61
C MET A 237 28.02 19.87 4.51
N VAL A 238 28.28 18.55 4.49
CA VAL A 238 29.37 17.95 5.28
C VAL A 238 30.74 18.43 4.80
N ILE A 239 30.97 18.49 3.48
CA ILE A 239 32.23 19.02 2.92
C ILE A 239 32.42 20.48 3.31
N PHE A 240 31.37 21.30 3.26
CA PHE A 240 31.46 22.71 3.61
C PHE A 240 31.78 22.92 5.10
N LEU A 241 31.09 22.21 6.00
CA LEU A 241 31.33 22.28 7.45
C LEU A 241 32.73 21.78 7.81
N THR A 242 33.18 20.66 7.24
CA THR A 242 34.53 20.14 7.48
C THR A 242 35.61 21.08 6.95
N GLY A 243 35.39 21.72 5.79
CA GLY A 243 36.27 22.75 5.24
C GLY A 243 36.40 23.98 6.16
N LEU A 244 35.28 24.48 6.69
CA LEU A 244 35.29 25.59 7.65
C LEU A 244 36.02 25.25 8.94
N VAL A 245 35.76 24.07 9.51
CA VAL A 245 36.45 23.60 10.72
C VAL A 245 37.95 23.45 10.45
N SER A 246 38.33 22.85 9.32
CA SER A 246 39.74 22.71 8.93
C SER A 246 40.42 24.07 8.73
N MET A 247 39.73 25.06 8.15
CA MET A 247 40.28 26.41 7.98
C MET A 247 40.52 27.09 9.33
N ILE A 248 39.56 26.99 10.26
CA ILE A 248 39.69 27.55 11.63
C ILE A 248 40.84 26.86 12.36
N LEU A 249 40.92 25.54 12.29
CA LEU A 249 41.99 24.76 12.91
C LEU A 249 43.36 25.10 12.30
N MET A 250 43.46 25.21 10.98
CA MET A 250 44.71 25.58 10.32
C MET A 250 45.11 27.03 10.62
N ARG A 251 44.14 27.95 10.76
CA ARG A 251 44.38 29.33 11.14
C ARG A 251 44.85 29.47 12.57
N THR A 252 44.24 28.73 13.50
CA THR A 252 44.66 28.68 14.92
C THR A 252 46.04 28.05 15.06
N LEU A 253 46.28 26.90 14.42
CA LEU A 253 47.60 26.26 14.43
C LEU A 253 48.69 27.16 13.85
N ARG A 254 48.48 27.79 12.68
CA ARG A 254 49.47 28.72 12.12
C ARG A 254 49.75 29.91 13.04
N ASN A 255 48.72 30.43 13.69
CA ASN A 255 48.87 31.53 14.64
C ASN A 255 49.63 31.10 15.88
N ASP A 256 49.33 29.91 16.41
CA ASP A 256 50.01 29.35 17.58
C ASP A 256 51.47 29.01 17.26
N TYR A 257 51.76 28.36 16.11
CA TYR A 257 53.13 28.11 15.65
C TYR A 257 53.93 29.41 15.47
N ALA A 258 53.32 30.45 14.89
CA ALA A 258 53.98 31.74 14.72
C ALA A 258 54.24 32.45 16.05
N LYS A 259 53.38 32.25 17.06
CA LYS A 259 53.56 32.75 18.42
C LYS A 259 54.73 32.03 19.11
N TYR A 260 54.75 30.70 19.09
CA TYR A 260 55.82 29.91 19.70
C TYR A 260 57.20 30.16 19.05
N ALA A 261 57.24 30.30 17.72
CA ALA A 261 58.49 30.62 17.01
C ALA A 261 59.05 32.01 17.36
N ARG A 262 58.23 32.94 17.87
CA ARG A 262 58.71 34.24 18.38
C ARG A 262 59.08 34.20 19.86
N GLU A 263 58.40 33.38 20.65
CA GLU A 263 58.75 33.18 22.06
C GLU A 263 60.09 32.43 22.25
N GLU A 264 60.52 31.60 21.28
CA GLU A 264 61.87 31.00 21.29
C GLU A 264 63.02 32.00 21.02
N ASP A 265 62.77 33.09 20.27
CA ASP A 265 63.76 34.16 20.02
C ASP A 265 63.85 35.19 21.19
N ASP A 266 62.85 35.24 22.07
CA ASP A 266 62.79 36.10 23.27
C ASP A 266 63.13 35.35 24.58
N LEU A 267 63.66 34.12 24.46
CA LEU A 267 63.88 33.13 25.54
C LEU A 267 64.90 33.53 26.62
N GLU A 268 65.50 34.72 26.60
CA GLU A 268 66.39 35.17 27.68
C GLU A 268 65.71 36.05 28.74
N THR A 269 64.47 36.51 28.57
CA THR A 269 63.85 37.44 29.57
C THR A 269 62.43 37.14 30.04
N LEU A 270 61.74 36.11 29.52
CA LEU A 270 60.34 35.80 29.88
C LEU A 270 60.08 34.33 30.27
N GLU A 271 61.11 33.56 30.65
CA GLU A 271 60.95 32.15 31.06
C GLU A 271 60.16 31.94 32.37
N ARG A 272 59.76 33.00 33.10
CA ARG A 272 59.18 32.85 34.45
C ARG A 272 57.68 33.08 34.63
N ASP A 273 56.97 33.73 33.70
CA ASP A 273 55.54 34.10 33.93
C ASP A 273 54.53 33.47 32.96
N VAL A 274 54.93 32.89 31.81
CA VAL A 274 53.98 32.38 30.79
C VAL A 274 53.86 30.84 30.80
N SER A 275 54.80 30.14 31.43
CA SER A 275 54.84 28.66 31.46
C SER A 275 53.80 28.03 32.42
N GLU A 276 53.20 28.80 33.33
CA GLU A 276 52.32 28.24 34.36
C GLU A 276 50.86 27.98 33.95
N GLU A 277 50.28 28.55 32.88
CA GLU A 277 48.80 28.48 32.73
C GLU A 277 48.27 28.38 31.30
N SER A 278 48.54 27.27 30.58
CA SER A 278 47.74 26.93 29.39
C SER A 278 46.53 26.08 29.80
N GLY A 279 45.37 26.74 29.88
CA GLY A 279 44.01 26.31 30.28
C GLY A 279 43.70 24.82 30.47
N TRP A 280 43.80 23.98 29.44
CA TRP A 280 43.48 22.55 29.52
C TRP A 280 44.33 21.75 30.53
N LYS A 281 45.57 22.15 30.80
CA LYS A 281 46.43 21.51 31.81
C LYS A 281 46.00 21.85 33.23
N LEU A 282 45.47 23.04 33.47
CA LEU A 282 44.86 23.44 34.76
C LEU A 282 43.54 22.68 34.99
N VAL A 283 42.78 22.42 33.92
CA VAL A 283 41.50 21.71 33.98
C VAL A 283 41.67 20.23 34.37
N HIS A 284 42.84 19.63 34.16
CA HIS A 284 43.10 18.24 34.58
C HIS A 284 42.89 18.01 36.10
N GLY A 285 43.06 19.04 36.93
CA GLY A 285 42.75 19.00 38.37
C GLY A 285 41.27 19.21 38.70
N ASP A 286 40.52 19.91 37.84
CA ASP A 286 39.09 20.22 38.03
C ASP A 286 38.15 19.18 37.39
N VAL A 287 38.65 18.28 36.54
CA VAL A 287 37.90 17.12 35.99
C VAL A 287 37.31 16.23 37.10
N PHE A 288 37.94 16.20 38.28
CA PHE A 288 37.47 15.42 39.43
C PHE A 288 36.55 16.22 40.38
N ARG A 289 36.26 17.50 40.09
CA ARG A 289 35.40 18.30 40.94
C ARG A 289 33.93 17.92 40.69
N PRO A 290 33.17 17.50 41.72
CA PRO A 290 31.78 17.13 41.54
C PRO A 290 30.96 18.37 41.11
N PRO A 291 30.15 18.28 40.04
CA PRO A 291 29.31 19.38 39.61
C PRO A 291 28.20 19.65 40.64
N ARG A 292 27.75 20.91 40.74
CA ARG A 292 26.76 21.37 41.73
C ARG A 292 25.50 20.49 41.79
N ASN A 293 25.06 19.93 40.66
CA ASN A 293 23.87 19.10 40.54
C ASN A 293 24.19 17.69 40.01
N LEU A 294 25.01 16.93 40.75
CA LEU A 294 25.45 15.58 40.36
C LEU A 294 24.29 14.61 40.11
N VAL A 295 23.22 14.70 40.91
CA VAL A 295 22.04 13.83 40.79
C VAL A 295 21.30 14.07 39.46
N LEU A 296 21.15 15.31 39.03
CA LEU A 296 20.49 15.63 37.76
C LEU A 296 21.34 15.19 36.56
N LEU A 297 22.65 15.43 36.61
CA LEU A 297 23.56 15.04 35.54
C LEU A 297 23.62 13.51 35.39
N SER A 298 23.75 12.78 36.49
CA SER A 298 23.75 11.31 36.47
C SER A 298 22.40 10.73 36.02
N ALA A 299 21.28 11.33 36.40
CA ALA A 299 19.96 10.94 35.91
C ALA A 299 19.82 11.17 34.40
N LEU A 300 20.30 12.30 33.88
CA LEU A 300 20.17 12.66 32.47
C LEU A 300 21.11 11.83 31.59
N VAL A 301 22.35 11.59 32.03
CA VAL A 301 23.29 10.69 31.34
C VAL A 301 22.82 9.24 31.41
N GLY A 302 22.31 8.79 32.57
CA GLY A 302 21.77 7.44 32.74
C GLY A 302 20.54 7.18 31.87
N THR A 303 19.58 8.11 31.86
CA THR A 303 18.37 8.01 31.01
C THR A 303 18.72 8.14 29.53
N GLY A 304 19.66 9.02 29.17
CA GLY A 304 20.18 9.14 27.80
C GLY A 304 20.85 7.86 27.31
N ALA A 305 21.70 7.24 28.13
CA ALA A 305 22.35 5.97 27.79
C ALA A 305 21.34 4.82 27.68
N GLN A 306 20.33 4.76 28.57
CA GLN A 306 19.24 3.78 28.49
C GLN A 306 18.42 3.94 27.21
N LEU A 307 18.06 5.17 26.83
CA LEU A 307 17.35 5.45 25.58
C LEU A 307 18.20 5.09 24.35
N ALA A 308 19.48 5.45 24.34
CA ALA A 308 20.38 5.11 23.24
C ALA A 308 20.52 3.59 23.06
N LEU A 309 20.65 2.84 24.16
CA LEU A 309 20.74 1.37 24.11
C LEU A 309 19.42 0.75 23.65
N LEU A 310 18.27 1.26 24.12
CA LEU A 310 16.96 0.82 23.66
C LEU A 310 16.78 1.04 22.15
N VAL A 311 17.14 2.22 21.64
CA VAL A 311 17.06 2.53 20.21
C VAL A 311 17.96 1.58 19.41
N LEU A 312 19.20 1.38 19.84
CA LEU A 312 20.12 0.45 19.18
C LEU A 312 19.58 -0.99 19.18
N PHE A 313 19.02 -1.46 20.29
CA PHE A 313 18.46 -2.80 20.39
C PHE A 313 17.25 -3.00 19.48
N VAL A 314 16.36 -2.01 19.38
CA VAL A 314 15.20 -2.04 18.46
C VAL A 314 15.68 -2.09 17.01
N ILE A 315 16.71 -1.33 16.64
CA ILE A 315 17.30 -1.37 15.28
C ILE A 315 17.86 -2.76 14.98
N VAL A 316 18.61 -3.35 15.91
CA VAL A 316 19.17 -4.71 15.73
C VAL A 316 18.06 -5.75 15.56
N ILE A 317 17.01 -5.70 16.38
CA ILE A 317 15.85 -6.58 16.23
C ILE A 317 15.19 -6.38 14.88
N ALA A 318 14.99 -5.14 14.43
CA ALA A 318 14.39 -4.85 13.14
C ALA A 318 15.21 -5.42 11.97
N ILE A 319 16.55 -5.32 12.04
CA ILE A 319 17.45 -5.91 11.04
C ILE A 319 17.36 -7.44 11.05
N VAL A 320 17.45 -8.06 12.24
CA VAL A 320 17.35 -9.53 12.37
C VAL A 320 15.98 -10.03 11.93
N ALA A 321 14.90 -9.33 12.29
CA ALA A 321 13.56 -9.64 11.83
C ALA A 321 13.47 -9.52 10.30
N CYS A 322 13.98 -8.45 9.70
CA CYS A 322 14.00 -8.30 8.25
C CYS A 322 14.76 -9.46 7.57
N CYS A 323 15.99 -9.75 8.02
CA CYS A 323 16.82 -10.81 7.43
C CYS A 323 16.28 -12.24 7.66
N THR A 324 15.54 -12.48 8.75
CA THR A 324 14.97 -13.82 9.03
C THR A 324 13.67 -14.07 8.26
N TRP A 325 12.96 -13.02 7.84
CA TRP A 325 11.71 -13.16 7.10
C TRP A 325 11.88 -13.37 5.59
N ASP A 326 12.99 -12.91 5.00
CA ASP A 326 13.33 -13.20 3.59
C ASP A 326 13.80 -14.65 3.35
N GLY A 327 14.08 -15.39 4.42
CA GLY A 327 14.66 -16.74 4.36
C GLY A 327 13.67 -17.89 4.55
N ALA A 328 12.36 -17.66 4.66
CA ALA A 328 11.41 -18.76 4.82
C ALA A 328 11.21 -19.48 3.46
N PRO A 329 11.75 -20.70 3.25
CA PRO A 329 11.37 -21.49 2.10
C PRO A 329 9.86 -21.71 2.16
N SER A 330 9.21 -21.51 1.03
CA SER A 330 7.84 -21.96 0.81
C SER A 330 7.70 -23.39 1.34
N PRO A 331 6.68 -23.71 2.16
CA PRO A 331 6.39 -25.11 2.43
C PRO A 331 6.16 -25.78 1.07
N PRO A 332 6.88 -26.88 0.74
CA PRO A 332 6.60 -27.59 -0.49
C PRO A 332 5.11 -27.98 -0.50
N PRO A 333 4.46 -28.00 -1.68
CA PRO A 333 3.08 -28.44 -1.79
C PRO A 333 3.00 -29.81 -1.12
N SER A 334 2.23 -29.90 -0.03
CA SER A 334 2.06 -31.14 0.70
C SER A 334 1.37 -32.14 -0.22
N LEU A 335 2.19 -32.99 -0.85
CA LEU A 335 1.83 -34.30 -1.38
C LEU A 335 1.40 -35.18 -0.20
N SER A 336 0.24 -34.89 0.39
CA SER A 336 -0.41 -35.76 1.36
C SER A 336 -1.93 -35.62 1.34
N ALA A 337 -2.52 -35.51 0.15
CA ALA A 337 -3.94 -35.79 -0.05
C ALA A 337 -4.23 -37.25 -0.48
N THR A 338 -3.19 -38.08 -0.70
CA THR A 338 -3.34 -39.44 -1.27
C THR A 338 -2.98 -40.59 -0.31
N ARG A 339 -2.58 -40.30 0.95
CA ARG A 339 -2.29 -41.34 1.96
C ARG A 339 -3.35 -41.49 3.06
N SER A 340 -4.32 -40.57 3.13
CA SER A 340 -5.45 -40.66 4.06
C SER A 340 -6.63 -41.49 3.50
N ARG A 341 -6.80 -41.57 2.17
CA ARG A 341 -7.87 -42.38 1.54
C ARG A 341 -7.58 -43.89 1.46
N ARG A 342 -6.36 -44.35 1.77
CA ARG A 342 -6.04 -45.80 1.79
C ARG A 342 -6.21 -46.45 3.17
N LEU A 343 -6.20 -45.69 4.26
CA LEU A 343 -6.39 -46.23 5.62
C LEU A 343 -7.87 -46.32 6.06
N TRP A 344 -8.77 -45.58 5.39
CA TRP A 344 -10.22 -45.64 5.62
C TRP A 344 -10.97 -46.65 4.73
N ALA A 345 -10.34 -47.12 3.65
CA ALA A 345 -10.87 -48.19 2.81
C ALA A 345 -10.59 -49.59 3.40
N ASP A 346 -9.46 -49.78 4.07
CA ASP A 346 -9.10 -51.09 4.67
C ASP A 346 -9.77 -51.34 6.04
N THR A 347 -10.15 -50.28 6.77
CA THR A 347 -10.89 -50.39 8.04
C THR A 347 -12.41 -50.57 7.84
N SER A 348 -12.96 -50.14 6.70
CA SER A 348 -14.37 -50.39 6.34
C SER A 348 -14.60 -51.78 5.72
N ALA A 349 -13.58 -52.39 5.12
CA ALA A 349 -13.64 -53.78 4.65
C ALA A 349 -13.51 -54.83 5.78
N ALA A 350 -12.76 -54.53 6.85
CA ALA A 350 -12.57 -55.44 7.99
C ALA A 350 -13.73 -55.46 9.02
N ALA A 351 -14.61 -54.45 8.99
CA ALA A 351 -15.78 -54.38 9.88
C ALA A 351 -17.04 -55.08 9.32
N SER A 352 -17.07 -55.38 8.00
CA SER A 352 -18.17 -56.10 7.36
C SER A 352 -18.05 -57.63 7.45
N THR A 353 -16.84 -58.17 7.65
CA THR A 353 -16.59 -59.63 7.71
C THR A 353 -16.63 -60.23 9.13
N ARG A 354 -16.75 -59.43 10.19
CA ARG A 354 -16.92 -59.92 11.59
C ARG A 354 -18.37 -59.93 12.11
N GLY A 355 -19.32 -59.45 11.31
CA GLY A 355 -20.76 -59.44 11.67
C GLY A 355 -21.53 -60.71 11.27
N MET A 356 -20.88 -61.73 10.70
CA MET A 356 -21.55 -62.88 10.06
C MET A 356 -21.14 -64.26 10.64
N GLN A 357 -20.51 -64.29 11.82
CA GLN A 357 -20.09 -65.54 12.50
C GLN A 357 -20.53 -65.66 13.97
N ALA A 358 -21.58 -64.96 14.39
CA ALA A 358 -22.22 -65.15 15.69
C ALA A 358 -23.70 -65.51 15.52
N SER A 359 -23.96 -66.69 14.94
CA SER A 359 -25.27 -67.35 14.87
C SER A 359 -25.07 -68.79 14.36
N THR A 360 -24.47 -69.65 15.18
CA THR A 360 -24.60 -71.13 15.16
C THR A 360 -23.72 -71.67 16.28
N GLY A 361 -24.35 -72.27 17.30
CA GLY A 361 -23.71 -72.77 18.51
C GLY A 361 -24.61 -72.54 19.71
#